data_AF-A0A521R7Y2-F1
#
_entry.id   AF-A0A521R7Y2-F1
#
_cell.length_a   1.000
_cell.length_b   1.000
_cell.length_c   1.000
_cell.angle_alpha   90.00
_cell.angle_beta   90.00
_cell.angle_gamma   90.00
#
_symmetry.space_group_name_H-M   'P 1'
#
loop_
_entity.id
_entity.type
_entity.pdbx_description
1 polymer ?
#
loop_
_entity_poly.entity_id
_entity_poly.type
_entity_poly.pdbx_seq_one_letter_code
_entity_poly.pdbx_strand_id
1 'polypeptide(L)'
;MNVFAHGVTHETQWVTTGYSDVWQAELGYLARVPVHAPDCATDLYRSVQILPGIAHLARLGFIAMKTSTELKAEEYRLAPARLQGGSYYDYNVFQGIRPQILDTLSFGGYTFEELSSKKHQRERLDASEDPLYQSLLYHLEQKRSQDAWHLRTAEAHDCFCFLTMDFDLIKRFEEVKHLEPLTSLRTKLMTPEALGKYLRLHPIPPRVLSYNGASFPVRPDLNQPGSRRYDWPKKRPSA
;
A
#
# COMPACT_ATOMS: atom_id res chain seq x y z
N MET A 1 -4.42 3.41 4.75
CA MET A 1 -3.02 3.25 4.28
C MET A 1 -2.98 2.55 2.92
N ASN A 2 -2.17 3.04 1.97
CA ASN A 2 -2.13 2.56 0.59
C ASN A 2 -1.49 1.16 0.44
N VAL A 3 -2.22 0.22 -0.18
CA VAL A 3 -1.82 -1.17 -0.40
C VAL A 3 -0.57 -1.30 -1.28
N PHE A 4 -0.34 -0.39 -2.23
CA PHE A 4 0.83 -0.43 -3.12
C PHE A 4 2.15 -0.35 -2.35
N ALA A 5 2.17 0.35 -1.21
CA ALA A 5 3.35 0.42 -0.35
C ALA A 5 3.72 -0.93 0.29
N HIS A 6 2.79 -1.88 0.32
CA HIS A 6 3.02 -3.24 0.82
C HIS A 6 3.29 -4.24 -0.31
N GLY A 7 3.31 -3.78 -1.56
CA GLY A 7 3.62 -4.61 -2.73
C GLY A 7 5.09 -5.01 -2.84
N VAL A 8 5.99 -4.26 -2.20
CA VAL A 8 7.42 -4.60 -2.14
C VAL A 8 7.60 -5.75 -1.16
N THR A 9 7.86 -6.93 -1.70
CA THR A 9 7.96 -8.19 -0.95
C THR A 9 9.39 -8.65 -0.74
N HIS A 10 10.33 -8.11 -1.53
CA HIS A 10 11.75 -8.35 -1.38
C HIS A 10 12.50 -7.04 -1.50
N GLU A 11 13.51 -6.86 -0.65
CA GLU A 11 14.41 -5.72 -0.67
C GLU A 11 15.86 -6.20 -0.72
N THR A 12 16.71 -5.38 -1.32
CA THR A 12 18.15 -5.63 -1.46
C THR A 12 18.86 -5.31 -0.16
N GLN A 13 19.65 -6.25 0.35
CA GLN A 13 20.39 -6.12 1.61
C GLN A 13 21.84 -6.56 1.44
N TRP A 14 22.75 -5.94 2.19
CA TRP A 14 24.12 -6.43 2.34
C TRP A 14 24.17 -7.68 3.21
N VAL A 15 24.76 -8.74 2.67
CA VAL A 15 24.99 -10.02 3.34
C VAL A 15 26.47 -10.12 3.67
N THR A 16 26.80 -9.97 4.95
CA THR A 16 28.17 -10.11 5.45
C THR A 16 28.60 -11.59 5.41
N THR A 17 29.74 -11.87 4.81
CA THR A 17 30.34 -13.22 4.69
C THR A 17 31.58 -13.40 5.57
N GLY A 18 32.06 -12.33 6.20
CA GLY A 18 33.22 -12.35 7.11
C GLY A 18 33.85 -10.98 7.26
N TYR A 19 35.00 -10.92 7.93
CA TYR A 19 35.83 -9.72 8.05
C TYR A 19 37.20 -9.97 7.40
N SER A 20 37.74 -8.98 6.71
CA SER A 20 39.09 -9.07 6.15
C SER A 20 40.07 -8.28 6.99
N ASP A 21 41.04 -8.97 7.58
CA ASP A 21 42.14 -8.31 8.30
C ASP A 21 43.07 -7.52 7.36
N VAL A 22 43.13 -7.89 6.07
CA VAL A 22 43.93 -7.16 5.08
C VAL A 22 43.29 -5.82 4.73
N TRP A 23 41.98 -5.81 4.52
CA TRP A 23 41.24 -4.60 4.14
C TRP A 23 40.66 -3.83 5.34
N GLN A 24 40.77 -4.39 6.55
CA GLN A 24 40.16 -3.87 7.77
C GLN A 24 38.67 -3.54 7.57
N ALA A 25 37.96 -4.40 6.85
CA ALA A 25 36.57 -4.17 6.43
C ALA A 25 35.74 -5.45 6.40
N GLU A 26 34.42 -5.31 6.56
CA GLU A 26 33.46 -6.40 6.35
C GLU A 26 33.42 -6.81 4.87
N LEU A 27 33.54 -8.11 4.63
CA LEU A 27 33.33 -8.71 3.33
C LEU A 27 31.88 -9.15 3.20
N GLY A 28 31.35 -9.09 1.99
CA GLY A 28 29.98 -9.49 1.73
C GLY A 28 29.57 -9.19 0.30
N TYR A 29 28.27 -9.32 0.07
CA TYR A 29 27.65 -8.98 -1.21
C TYR A 29 26.22 -8.52 -0.98
N LEU A 30 25.71 -7.75 -1.92
CA LEU A 30 24.31 -7.39 -1.94
C LEU A 30 23.48 -8.58 -2.47
N ALA A 31 22.39 -8.90 -1.80
CA ALA A 31 21.44 -9.91 -2.22
C ALA A 31 20.01 -9.43 -2.04
N ARG A 32 19.10 -9.92 -2.88
CA ARG A 32 17.67 -9.77 -2.68
C ARG A 32 17.18 -10.75 -1.62
N VAL A 33 16.50 -10.24 -0.59
CA VAL A 33 15.93 -11.05 0.49
C VAL A 33 14.44 -10.76 0.67
N PRO A 34 13.61 -11.74 1.05
CA PRO A 34 12.24 -11.51 1.50
C PRO A 34 12.15 -10.47 2.61
N VAL A 35 11.13 -9.62 2.59
CA VAL A 35 10.88 -8.64 3.68
C VAL A 35 10.45 -9.35 4.96
N HIS A 36 9.59 -10.37 4.84
CA HIS A 36 9.02 -11.06 6.00
C HIS A 36 9.59 -12.47 6.12
N ALA A 37 9.86 -12.89 7.36
CA ALA A 37 10.24 -14.26 7.67
C ALA A 37 9.08 -15.24 7.44
N PRO A 38 9.37 -16.54 7.17
CA PRO A 38 8.33 -17.54 6.89
C PRO A 38 7.34 -17.77 8.04
N ASP A 39 7.80 -17.60 9.28
CA ASP A 39 7.06 -17.78 10.53
C ASP A 39 6.37 -16.51 11.03
N CYS A 40 6.40 -15.42 10.25
CA CYS A 40 5.73 -14.17 10.62
C CYS A 40 4.21 -14.38 10.74
N ALA A 41 3.65 -14.26 11.94
CA ALA A 41 2.22 -14.51 12.19
C ALA A 41 1.33 -13.24 12.21
N THR A 42 1.83 -12.13 11.68
CA THR A 42 1.13 -10.82 11.73
C THR A 42 -0.03 -10.73 10.73
N ASP A 43 -1.07 -9.94 11.04
CA ASP A 43 -2.15 -9.61 10.10
C ASP A 43 -1.62 -8.98 8.80
N LEU A 44 -0.57 -8.16 8.95
CA LEU A 44 0.15 -7.56 7.84
C LEU A 44 0.68 -8.64 6.89
N TYR A 45 1.41 -9.63 7.40
CA TYR A 45 1.98 -10.69 6.58
C TYR A 45 0.90 -11.54 5.91
N ARG A 46 -0.17 -11.91 6.63
CA ARG A 46 -1.31 -12.63 6.05
C ARG A 46 -1.91 -11.89 4.85
N SER A 47 -2.06 -10.57 4.96
CA SER A 47 -2.54 -9.74 3.85
C SER A 47 -1.51 -9.64 2.71
N VAL A 48 -0.21 -9.53 3.02
CA VAL A 48 0.88 -9.52 2.02
C VAL A 48 0.90 -10.80 1.20
N GLN A 49 0.62 -11.96 1.79
CA GLN A 49 0.56 -13.25 1.07
C GLN A 49 -0.52 -13.29 0.00
N ILE A 50 -1.54 -12.43 0.06
CA ILE A 50 -2.63 -12.38 -0.93
C ILE A 50 -2.35 -11.42 -2.08
N LEU A 51 -1.48 -10.42 -1.88
CA LEU A 51 -1.16 -9.41 -2.89
C LEU A 51 -0.68 -10.01 -4.23
N PRO A 52 0.14 -11.09 -4.27
CA PRO A 52 0.51 -11.73 -5.54
C PRO A 52 -0.70 -12.20 -6.36
N GLY A 53 -1.71 -12.78 -5.72
CA GLY A 53 -2.93 -13.24 -6.38
C GLY A 53 -3.75 -12.07 -6.93
N ILE A 54 -3.92 -11.00 -6.14
CA ILE A 54 -4.58 -9.77 -6.57
C ILE A 54 -3.86 -9.17 -7.79
N ALA A 55 -2.53 -9.03 -7.71
CA ALA A 55 -1.73 -8.49 -8.79
C ALA A 55 -1.80 -9.37 -10.06
N HIS A 56 -1.83 -10.69 -9.91
CA HIS A 56 -2.00 -11.60 -11.03
C HIS A 56 -3.37 -11.41 -11.73
N LEU A 57 -4.46 -11.38 -10.96
CA LEU A 57 -5.80 -11.11 -11.51
C LEU A 57 -5.89 -9.75 -12.20
N ALA A 58 -5.25 -8.72 -11.64
CA ALA A 58 -5.22 -7.39 -12.23
C ALA A 58 -4.48 -7.37 -13.57
N ARG A 59 -3.35 -8.08 -13.69
CA ARG A 59 -2.60 -8.21 -14.95
C ARG A 59 -3.40 -8.93 -16.03
N LEU A 60 -4.19 -9.92 -15.65
CA LEU A 60 -5.06 -10.66 -16.56
C LEU A 60 -6.33 -9.89 -16.93
N GLY A 61 -6.59 -8.72 -16.32
CA GLY A 61 -7.77 -7.92 -16.58
C GLY A 61 -9.05 -8.42 -15.90
N PHE A 62 -8.97 -9.40 -14.99
CA PHE A 62 -10.13 -9.89 -14.24
C PHE A 62 -10.60 -8.93 -13.16
N ILE A 63 -9.69 -8.08 -12.65
CA ILE A 63 -10.02 -7.00 -11.74
C ILE A 63 -9.34 -5.71 -12.21
N ALA A 64 -10.02 -4.58 -12.01
CA ALA A 64 -9.46 -3.27 -12.28
C ALA A 64 -8.94 -2.65 -10.99
N MET A 65 -7.64 -2.36 -10.94
CA MET A 65 -7.07 -1.55 -9.86
C MET A 65 -7.37 -0.08 -10.16
N LYS A 66 -8.00 0.60 -9.21
CA LYS A 66 -8.40 2.00 -9.32
C LYS A 66 -7.72 2.82 -8.22
N THR A 67 -7.55 4.11 -8.45
CA THR A 67 -7.00 5.09 -7.51
C THR A 67 -7.73 6.42 -7.66
N SER A 68 -7.55 7.34 -6.72
CA SER A 68 -8.08 8.70 -6.79
C SER A 68 -6.96 9.72 -6.83
N THR A 69 -7.29 10.95 -7.23
CA THR A 69 -6.38 12.09 -7.25
C THR A 69 -5.89 12.39 -5.84
N GLU A 70 -6.77 12.31 -4.84
CA GLU A 70 -6.40 12.48 -3.44
C GLU A 70 -5.47 11.35 -2.97
N LEU A 71 -5.71 10.10 -3.35
CA LEU A 71 -4.82 8.98 -3.01
C LEU A 71 -3.44 9.13 -3.69
N LYS A 72 -3.41 9.61 -4.93
CA LYS A 72 -2.18 9.92 -5.68
C LYS A 72 -1.38 11.06 -5.04
N ALA A 73 -2.06 12.08 -4.53
CA ALA A 73 -1.42 13.15 -3.76
C ALA A 73 -0.81 12.62 -2.44
N GLU A 74 -1.42 11.60 -1.82
CA GLU A 74 -0.77 10.90 -0.68
C GLU A 74 0.46 10.12 -1.11
N GLU A 75 0.36 9.37 -2.21
CA GLU A 75 1.49 8.63 -2.77
C GLU A 75 2.69 9.54 -3.07
N TYR A 76 2.44 10.74 -3.59
CA TYR A 76 3.52 11.69 -3.92
C TYR A 76 4.33 12.17 -2.71
N ARG A 77 3.68 12.26 -1.54
CA ARG A 77 4.35 12.60 -0.27
C ARG A 77 5.25 11.48 0.24
N LEU A 78 5.02 10.25 -0.19
CA LEU A 78 5.84 9.10 0.18
C LEU A 78 7.12 9.08 -0.65
N ALA A 79 8.20 8.55 -0.06
CA ALA A 79 9.39 8.26 -0.84
C ALA A 79 9.05 7.22 -1.93
N PRO A 80 9.52 7.40 -3.19
CA PRO A 80 9.30 6.41 -4.24
C PRO A 80 9.71 4.99 -3.82
N ALA A 81 10.77 4.88 -3.01
CA ALA A 81 11.23 3.63 -2.42
C ALA A 81 10.16 2.89 -1.61
N ARG A 82 9.27 3.61 -0.91
CA ARG A 82 8.13 3.01 -0.20
C ARG A 82 7.09 2.42 -1.14
N LEU A 83 6.96 2.91 -2.37
CA LEU A 83 5.96 2.42 -3.32
C LEU A 83 6.51 1.39 -4.29
N GLN A 84 7.79 1.50 -4.67
CA GLN A 84 8.38 0.73 -5.77
C GLN A 84 9.54 -0.18 -5.35
N GLY A 85 10.15 0.06 -4.17
CA GLY A 85 11.45 -0.50 -3.80
C GLY A 85 12.52 0.57 -3.92
N GLY A 86 13.49 0.56 -3.01
CA GLY A 86 14.56 1.58 -2.95
C GLY A 86 15.81 1.20 -3.73
N SER A 87 16.00 -0.08 -4.03
CA SER A 87 17.11 -0.60 -4.83
C SER A 87 16.63 -1.15 -6.17
N TYR A 88 17.53 -1.15 -7.16
CA TYR A 88 17.28 -1.59 -8.52
C TYR A 88 16.81 -3.06 -8.61
N TYR A 89 17.18 -3.88 -7.62
CA TYR A 89 16.87 -5.31 -7.60
C TYR A 89 15.73 -5.69 -6.65
N ASP A 90 15.06 -4.71 -6.04
CA ASP A 90 13.89 -4.98 -5.19
C ASP A 90 12.74 -5.58 -6.01
N TYR A 91 11.90 -6.38 -5.38
CA TYR A 91 10.77 -7.01 -6.06
C TYR A 91 9.43 -6.50 -5.52
N ASN A 92 8.64 -5.91 -6.43
CA ASN A 92 7.31 -5.44 -6.16
C ASN A 92 6.27 -6.26 -6.94
N VAL A 93 5.32 -6.87 -6.24
CA VAL A 93 4.29 -7.71 -6.85
C VAL A 93 3.33 -6.94 -7.74
N PHE A 94 3.20 -5.62 -7.56
CA PHE A 94 2.40 -4.74 -8.41
C PHE A 94 3.19 -4.08 -9.54
N GLN A 95 4.47 -4.42 -9.73
CA GLN A 95 5.26 -3.87 -10.83
C GLN A 95 4.56 -4.10 -12.18
N GLY A 96 4.46 -3.02 -12.96
CA GLY A 96 3.79 -3.01 -14.26
C GLY A 96 2.27 -2.75 -14.22
N ILE A 97 1.63 -2.79 -13.06
CA ILE A 97 0.20 -2.49 -12.94
C ILE A 97 0.01 -0.98 -12.80
N ARG A 98 -0.80 -0.41 -13.70
CA ARG A 98 -1.13 1.01 -13.70
C ARG A 98 -2.58 1.20 -13.24
N PRO A 99 -2.84 1.64 -12.00
CA PRO A 99 -4.20 1.86 -11.56
C PRO A 99 -4.84 3.02 -12.32
N GLN A 100 -6.11 2.86 -12.70
CA GLN A 100 -6.90 3.91 -13.34
C GLN A 100 -7.28 4.98 -12.31
N ILE A 101 -7.05 6.25 -12.63
CA ILE A 101 -7.50 7.37 -11.81
C ILE A 101 -9.00 7.59 -12.07
N LEU A 102 -9.80 7.60 -11.00
CA LEU A 102 -11.27 7.63 -11.09
C LEU A 102 -11.82 9.04 -11.25
N ASP A 103 -11.30 9.96 -10.47
CA ASP A 103 -11.72 11.34 -10.39
C ASP A 103 -10.78 12.19 -11.23
N THR A 104 -11.31 12.83 -12.25
CA THR A 104 -10.65 13.99 -12.83
C THR A 104 -11.03 15.17 -11.97
N LEU A 105 -10.43 15.32 -10.78
CA LEU A 105 -10.25 16.66 -10.26
C LEU A 105 -9.36 17.34 -11.30
N SER A 106 -9.98 18.01 -12.27
CA SER A 106 -9.30 18.98 -13.11
C SER A 106 -8.61 19.90 -12.14
N PHE A 107 -7.28 19.73 -12.03
CA PHE A 107 -6.35 20.52 -11.24
C PHE A 107 -6.86 21.96 -11.23
N GLY A 108 -7.66 22.33 -10.23
CA GLY A 108 -8.54 23.51 -10.29
C GLY A 108 -7.75 24.80 -10.18
N GLY A 109 -6.84 25.03 -11.12
CA GLY A 109 -5.66 25.86 -10.99
C GLY A 109 -4.51 25.24 -10.18
N TYR A 110 -4.73 24.17 -9.40
CA TYR A 110 -3.72 23.65 -8.47
C TYR A 110 -2.63 22.82 -9.16
N THR A 111 -1.38 23.13 -8.87
CA THR A 111 -0.24 22.26 -9.16
C THR A 111 -0.33 20.94 -8.39
N PHE A 112 0.31 19.88 -8.91
CA PHE A 112 0.37 18.60 -8.21
C PHE A 112 1.04 18.70 -6.82
N GLU A 113 1.96 19.67 -6.65
CA GLU A 113 2.61 19.98 -5.37
C GLU A 113 1.62 20.58 -4.36
N GLU A 114 0.75 21.50 -4.80
CA GLU A 114 -0.30 22.07 -3.96
C GLU A 114 -1.35 21.03 -3.55
N LEU A 115 -1.71 20.11 -4.45
CA LEU A 115 -2.59 18.99 -4.11
C LEU A 115 -1.96 18.05 -3.07
N SER A 116 -0.64 17.88 -3.16
CA SER A 116 0.16 17.04 -2.26
C SER A 116 0.45 17.72 -0.91
N SER A 117 0.16 19.01 -0.75
CA SER A 117 0.23 19.68 0.54
C SER A 117 -0.81 19.10 1.49
N LYS A 118 -0.35 18.55 2.63
CA LYS A 118 -1.23 18.00 3.66
C LYS A 118 -2.21 19.06 4.20
N LYS A 119 -1.77 20.32 4.26
CA LYS A 119 -2.60 21.44 4.74
C LYS A 119 -3.71 21.76 3.72
N HIS A 120 -3.37 21.99 2.46
CA HIS A 120 -4.37 22.29 1.43
C HIS A 120 -5.33 21.12 1.21
N GLN A 121 -4.84 19.88 1.26
CA GLN A 121 -5.71 18.71 1.22
C GLN A 121 -6.71 18.72 2.37
N ARG A 122 -6.24 19.03 3.59
CA ARG A 122 -7.12 19.11 4.75
C ARG A 122 -8.17 20.20 4.60
N GLU A 123 -7.79 21.38 4.15
CA GLU A 123 -8.69 22.51 3.90
C GLU A 123 -9.76 22.18 2.84
N ARG A 124 -9.38 21.51 1.74
CA ARG A 124 -10.33 21.05 0.71
C ARG A 124 -11.34 20.07 1.28
N LEU A 125 -10.88 19.11 2.09
CA LEU A 125 -11.74 18.10 2.70
C LEU A 125 -12.66 18.73 3.75
N ASP A 126 -12.14 19.60 4.62
CA ASP A 126 -12.91 20.27 5.66
C ASP A 126 -13.95 21.25 5.05
N ALA A 127 -13.71 21.79 3.85
CA ALA A 127 -14.66 22.63 3.11
C ALA A 127 -15.69 21.85 2.27
N SER A 128 -15.60 20.52 2.22
CA SER A 128 -16.52 19.72 1.40
C SER A 128 -17.92 19.66 2.00
N GLU A 129 -18.94 19.99 1.21
CA GLU A 129 -20.35 19.87 1.60
C GLU A 129 -20.99 18.53 1.20
N ASP A 130 -20.19 17.58 0.68
CA ASP A 130 -20.69 16.26 0.25
C ASP A 130 -21.38 15.51 1.44
N PRO A 131 -22.68 15.18 1.32
CA PRO A 131 -23.43 14.59 2.44
C PRO A 131 -22.89 13.24 2.88
N LEU A 132 -22.51 12.37 1.93
CA LEU A 132 -21.98 11.04 2.23
C LEU A 132 -20.66 11.15 2.99
N TYR A 133 -19.77 12.02 2.53
CA TYR A 133 -18.51 12.31 3.20
C TYR A 133 -18.72 12.80 4.63
N GLN A 134 -19.60 13.78 4.84
CA GLN A 134 -19.85 14.34 6.17
C GLN A 134 -20.43 13.29 7.13
N SER A 135 -21.36 12.45 6.67
CA SER A 135 -21.90 11.37 7.50
C SER A 135 -20.86 10.28 7.79
N LEU A 136 -20.01 9.92 6.83
CA LEU A 136 -18.89 8.99 7.09
C LEU A 136 -17.90 9.57 8.11
N LEU A 137 -17.57 10.86 7.99
CA LEU A 137 -16.66 11.56 8.87
C LEU A 137 -17.16 11.60 10.31
N TYR A 138 -18.46 11.82 10.49
CA TYR A 138 -19.12 11.82 11.80
C TYR A 138 -18.90 10.48 12.55
N HIS A 139 -19.03 9.33 11.86
CA HIS A 139 -18.87 8.02 12.49
C HIS A 139 -17.40 7.57 12.62
N LEU A 140 -16.56 7.91 11.64
CA LEU A 140 -15.14 7.50 11.59
C LEU A 140 -14.20 8.43 12.37
N GLU A 141 -14.69 9.59 12.84
CA GLU A 141 -13.96 10.65 13.52
C GLU A 141 -13.12 11.55 12.59
N GLN A 142 -12.97 12.82 12.99
CA GLN A 142 -12.28 13.89 12.24
C GLN A 142 -10.83 13.55 11.86
N LYS A 143 -10.14 12.73 12.66
CA LYS A 143 -8.77 12.27 12.40
C LYS A 143 -8.66 11.36 11.17
N ARG A 144 -9.78 10.74 10.75
CA ARG A 144 -9.89 9.82 9.61
C ARG A 144 -10.52 10.47 8.37
N SER A 145 -10.42 11.79 8.26
CA SER A 145 -11.04 12.53 7.14
C SER A 145 -10.58 12.06 5.76
N GLN A 146 -9.33 11.65 5.62
CA GLN A 146 -8.80 11.09 4.38
C GLN A 146 -9.42 9.73 4.07
N ASP A 147 -9.46 8.82 5.04
CA ASP A 147 -10.06 7.50 4.86
C ASP A 147 -11.55 7.59 4.51
N ALA A 148 -12.28 8.50 5.16
CA ALA A 148 -13.69 8.78 4.86
C ALA A 148 -13.86 9.30 3.42
N TRP A 149 -12.96 10.18 2.95
CA TRP A 149 -12.98 10.68 1.57
C TRP A 149 -12.68 9.58 0.55
N HIS A 150 -11.70 8.72 0.82
CA HIS A 150 -11.37 7.60 -0.06
C HIS A 150 -12.53 6.61 -0.19
N LEU A 151 -13.19 6.31 0.92
CA LEU A 151 -14.37 5.44 0.92
C LEU A 151 -15.55 6.08 0.17
N ARG A 152 -15.83 7.37 0.42
CA ARG A 152 -16.84 8.13 -0.33
C ARG A 152 -16.55 8.12 -1.83
N THR A 153 -15.29 8.32 -2.21
CA THR A 153 -14.87 8.32 -3.62
C THR A 153 -15.05 6.95 -4.24
N ALA A 154 -14.68 5.88 -3.52
CA ALA A 154 -14.91 4.52 -4.00
C ALA A 154 -16.41 4.23 -4.21
N GLU A 155 -17.28 4.68 -3.30
CA GLU A 155 -18.74 4.55 -3.42
C GLU A 155 -19.33 5.33 -4.60
N ALA A 156 -18.93 6.58 -4.78
CA ALA A 156 -19.39 7.43 -5.88
C ALA A 156 -19.01 6.90 -7.27
N HIS A 157 -18.00 6.03 -7.35
CA HIS A 157 -17.49 5.44 -8.59
C HIS A 157 -17.76 3.93 -8.70
N ASP A 158 -18.75 3.43 -7.95
CA ASP A 158 -19.22 2.03 -7.94
C ASP A 158 -18.06 1.02 -7.82
N CYS A 159 -17.09 1.31 -6.96
CA CYS A 159 -16.00 0.38 -6.71
C CYS A 159 -16.50 -0.77 -5.84
N PHE A 160 -16.14 -2.01 -6.21
CA PHE A 160 -16.52 -3.18 -5.42
C PHE A 160 -16.01 -3.09 -3.97
N CYS A 161 -14.76 -2.65 -3.80
CA CYS A 161 -14.18 -2.47 -2.47
C CYS A 161 -13.13 -1.35 -2.45
N PHE A 162 -12.99 -0.71 -1.29
CA PHE A 162 -11.83 0.07 -0.91
C PHE A 162 -10.84 -0.83 -0.15
N LEU A 163 -9.69 -1.09 -0.77
CA LEU A 163 -8.67 -1.99 -0.23
C LEU A 163 -7.68 -1.20 0.65
N THR A 164 -7.49 -1.63 1.90
CA THR A 164 -6.62 -0.94 2.87
C THR A 164 -5.80 -1.94 3.69
N MET A 165 -4.62 -1.51 4.13
CA MET A 165 -3.80 -2.22 5.13
C MET A 165 -3.87 -1.56 6.51
N ASP A 166 -4.76 -0.58 6.69
CA ASP A 166 -5.00 0.09 7.97
C ASP A 166 -5.97 -0.75 8.81
N PHE A 167 -5.41 -1.62 9.65
CA PHE A 167 -6.20 -2.52 10.50
C PHE A 167 -7.01 -1.78 11.57
N ASP A 168 -6.54 -0.61 12.01
CA ASP A 168 -7.28 0.23 12.96
C ASP A 168 -8.52 0.84 12.29
N LEU A 169 -8.42 1.24 11.02
CA LEU A 169 -9.56 1.68 10.22
C LEU A 169 -10.58 0.57 10.06
N ILE A 170 -10.14 -0.64 9.71
CA ILE A 170 -11.02 -1.82 9.56
C ILE A 170 -11.75 -2.09 10.86
N LYS A 171 -11.03 -2.17 11.99
CA LYS A 171 -11.63 -2.41 13.30
C LYS A 171 -12.67 -1.34 13.63
N ARG A 172 -12.33 -0.06 13.42
CA ARG A 172 -13.27 1.04 13.68
C ARG A 172 -14.50 0.97 12.78
N PHE A 173 -14.32 0.68 11.50
CA PHE A 173 -15.42 0.54 10.55
C PHE A 173 -16.37 -0.58 10.98
N GLU A 174 -15.84 -1.73 11.40
CA GLU A 174 -16.65 -2.86 11.89
C GLU A 174 -17.48 -2.51 13.13
N GLU A 175 -16.98 -1.64 14.02
CA GLU A 175 -17.72 -1.16 15.20
C GLU A 175 -18.94 -0.32 14.80
N VAL A 176 -18.85 0.47 13.73
CA VAL A 176 -19.90 1.42 13.32
C VAL A 176 -20.65 1.01 12.05
N LYS A 177 -20.35 -0.15 11.44
CA LYS A 177 -20.91 -0.58 10.14
C LYS A 177 -22.44 -0.76 10.12
N HIS A 178 -23.06 -0.82 11.30
CA HIS A 178 -24.50 -0.98 11.47
C HIS A 178 -25.24 0.37 11.51
N LEU A 179 -24.52 1.49 11.46
CA LEU A 179 -25.05 2.84 11.42
C LEU A 179 -25.07 3.35 9.97
N GLU A 180 -26.05 4.19 9.62
CA GLU A 180 -26.06 4.88 8.33
C GLU A 180 -24.97 5.97 8.28
N PRO A 181 -24.28 6.18 7.15
CA PRO A 181 -24.51 5.57 5.83
C PRO A 181 -23.82 4.21 5.64
N LEU A 182 -23.05 3.73 6.63
CA LEU A 182 -22.16 2.57 6.47
C LEU A 182 -22.92 1.29 6.16
N THR A 183 -24.11 1.11 6.74
CA THR A 183 -24.98 -0.05 6.46
C THR A 183 -25.41 -0.11 5.00
N SER A 184 -25.64 1.04 4.37
CA SER A 184 -26.14 1.15 3.00
C SER A 184 -25.05 1.27 1.93
N LEU A 185 -23.77 1.30 2.33
CA LEU A 185 -22.65 1.31 1.37
C LEU A 185 -22.63 0.04 0.52
N ARG A 186 -22.47 0.21 -0.79
CA ARG A 186 -22.24 -0.91 -1.72
C ARG A 186 -20.77 -1.30 -1.74
N THR A 187 -19.90 -0.31 -1.58
CA THR A 187 -18.45 -0.47 -1.52
C THR A 187 -18.06 -1.11 -0.20
N LYS A 188 -17.34 -2.23 -0.28
CA LYS A 188 -16.82 -2.91 0.91
C LYS A 188 -15.49 -2.28 1.34
N LEU A 189 -15.30 -2.05 2.64
CA LEU A 189 -13.97 -1.80 3.19
C LEU A 189 -13.30 -3.15 3.48
N MET A 190 -12.17 -3.45 2.83
CA MET A 190 -11.54 -4.78 2.93
C MET A 190 -10.03 -4.70 3.10
N THR A 191 -9.47 -5.66 3.85
CA THR A 191 -8.05 -6.00 3.75
C THR A 191 -7.80 -6.89 2.53
N PRO A 192 -6.55 -6.99 2.03
CA PRO A 192 -6.19 -8.01 1.04
C PRO A 192 -6.56 -9.42 1.49
N GLU A 193 -6.38 -9.77 2.76
CA GLU A 193 -6.81 -11.07 3.28
C GLU A 193 -8.32 -11.30 3.12
N ALA A 194 -9.13 -10.31 3.49
CA ALA A 194 -10.59 -10.41 3.34
C ALA A 194 -11.00 -10.53 1.87
N LEU A 195 -10.39 -9.76 0.97
CA LEU A 195 -10.64 -9.85 -0.47
C LEU A 195 -10.20 -11.21 -1.01
N GLY A 196 -9.06 -11.74 -0.56
CA GLY A 196 -8.56 -13.06 -0.91
C GLY A 196 -9.53 -14.16 -0.52
N LYS A 197 -10.10 -14.12 0.69
CA LYS A 197 -11.14 -15.06 1.12
C LYS A 197 -12.38 -14.97 0.24
N TYR A 198 -12.82 -13.75 -0.09
CA TYR A 198 -13.97 -13.53 -0.96
C TYR A 198 -13.76 -14.10 -2.38
N LEU A 199 -12.59 -13.88 -2.95
CA LEU A 199 -12.20 -14.36 -4.29
C LEU A 199 -11.65 -15.79 -4.29
N ARG A 200 -11.58 -16.45 -3.13
CA ARG A 200 -10.96 -17.77 -2.93
C ARG A 200 -9.51 -17.85 -3.44
N LEU A 201 -8.76 -16.77 -3.24
CA LEU A 201 -7.34 -16.72 -3.54
C LEU A 201 -6.54 -17.53 -2.52
N HIS A 202 -5.61 -18.34 -3.01
CA HIS A 202 -4.65 -19.00 -2.15
C HIS A 202 -3.56 -18.01 -1.69
N PRO A 203 -3.19 -18.01 -0.40
CA PRO A 203 -2.06 -17.23 0.08
C PRO A 203 -0.76 -17.77 -0.52
N ILE A 204 0.07 -16.88 -1.05
CA ILE A 204 1.38 -17.18 -1.64
C ILE A 204 2.44 -16.55 -0.75
N PRO A 205 3.23 -17.34 0.01
CA PRO A 205 4.34 -16.82 0.78
C PRO A 205 5.33 -16.05 -0.11
N PRO A 206 5.72 -14.81 0.24
CA PRO A 206 6.69 -14.03 -0.50
C PRO A 206 7.95 -14.79 -0.92
N ARG A 207 8.47 -15.67 -0.04
CA ARG A 207 9.64 -16.52 -0.31
C ARG A 207 9.53 -17.35 -1.60
N VAL A 208 8.33 -17.77 -1.99
CA VAL A 208 8.11 -18.53 -3.25
C VAL A 208 8.42 -17.65 -4.47
N LEU A 209 8.29 -16.34 -4.34
CA LEU A 209 8.52 -15.36 -5.41
C LEU A 209 9.98 -14.86 -5.43
N SER A 210 10.87 -15.39 -4.60
CA SER A 210 12.22 -14.84 -4.42
C SER A 210 13.08 -14.88 -5.68
N TYR A 211 12.79 -15.77 -6.64
CA TYR A 211 13.51 -15.84 -7.92
C TYR A 211 12.77 -15.16 -9.09
N ASN A 212 11.57 -14.62 -8.88
CA ASN A 212 10.83 -13.95 -9.94
C ASN A 212 11.59 -12.73 -10.46
N GLY A 213 11.87 -12.69 -11.77
CA GLY A 213 12.63 -11.61 -12.40
C GLY A 213 14.00 -11.39 -11.77
N ALA A 214 14.63 -12.41 -11.17
CA ALA A 214 15.95 -12.28 -10.59
C ALA A 214 17.02 -12.13 -11.68
N SER A 215 17.75 -11.03 -11.65
CA SER A 215 19.00 -10.84 -12.39
C SER A 215 20.18 -10.54 -11.45
N PHE A 216 20.04 -10.93 -10.18
CA PHE A 216 20.87 -10.52 -9.05
C PHE A 216 20.93 -11.65 -8.01
N PRO A 217 21.96 -11.75 -7.15
CA PRO A 217 21.99 -12.73 -6.07
C PRO A 217 20.72 -12.69 -5.21
N VAL A 218 20.18 -13.86 -4.89
CA VAL A 218 18.97 -14.01 -4.08
C VAL A 218 19.29 -14.89 -2.88
N ARG A 219 18.85 -14.48 -1.70
CA ARG A 219 18.98 -15.24 -0.45
C ARG A 219 17.60 -15.47 0.16
N PRO A 220 16.83 -16.46 -0.35
CA PRO A 220 15.48 -16.75 0.14
C PRO A 220 15.49 -17.38 1.54
N ASP A 221 16.64 -17.87 1.99
CA ASP A 221 16.90 -18.37 3.34
C ASP A 221 17.07 -17.27 4.39
N LEU A 222 17.29 -16.03 3.96
CA LEU A 222 17.35 -14.85 4.81
C LEU A 222 16.04 -14.06 4.73
N ASN A 223 15.92 -13.04 5.56
CA ASN A 223 14.85 -12.04 5.50
C ASN A 223 15.33 -10.70 6.07
N GLN A 224 14.60 -9.63 5.80
CA GLN A 224 14.88 -8.33 6.40
C GLN A 224 14.81 -8.40 7.94
N PRO A 225 15.73 -7.70 8.65
CA PRO A 225 15.72 -7.65 10.12
C PRO A 225 14.35 -7.21 10.67
N GLY A 226 13.85 -7.93 11.66
CA GLY A 226 12.54 -7.65 12.28
C GLY A 226 11.33 -7.92 11.38
N SER A 227 11.51 -8.58 10.22
CA SER A 227 10.46 -8.85 9.24
C SER A 227 9.73 -7.57 8.77
N ARG A 228 10.49 -6.50 8.54
CA ARG A 228 9.99 -5.18 8.17
C ARG A 228 10.82 -4.59 7.04
N ARG A 229 10.20 -3.71 6.27
CA ARG A 229 10.87 -2.94 5.20
C ARG A 229 11.84 -1.91 5.79
N TYR A 230 12.82 -1.48 4.99
CA TYR A 230 13.63 -0.32 5.33
C TYR A 230 12.77 0.93 5.57
N ASP A 231 13.11 1.69 6.61
CA ASP A 231 12.45 2.97 6.87
C ASP A 231 13.04 4.06 5.97
N TRP A 232 12.48 4.14 4.76
CA TRP A 232 12.86 5.18 3.81
C TRP A 232 12.36 6.55 4.30
N PRO A 233 13.25 7.56 4.45
CA PRO A 233 12.87 8.87 4.93
C PRO A 233 11.85 9.51 3.98
N LYS A 234 10.90 10.25 4.54
CA LYS A 234 9.92 11.01 3.74
C LYS A 234 10.66 12.01 2.84
N LYS A 235 10.11 12.30 1.66
CA LYS A 235 10.59 13.43 0.83
C LYS A 235 10.62 14.68 1.71
N ARG A 236 11.77 15.35 1.78
CA ARG A 236 11.83 16.70 2.33
C ARG A 236 10.97 17.59 1.42
N PRO A 237 10.14 18.50 1.97
CA PRO A 237 9.48 19.50 1.14
C PRO A 237 10.56 20.25 0.35
N SER A 238 10.33 20.47 -0.95
CA SER A 238 11.07 21.47 -1.71
C SER A 238 11.06 22.77 -0.90
N ALA A 239 12.23 23.37 -0.69
CA ALA A 239 12.34 24.69 -0.07
C ALA A 239 11.83 25.77 -1.03
#